data_AF-A0A1E5QWM6-F1
#
_entry.id   AF-A0A1E5QWM6-F1
#
_cell.length_a   1.000
_cell.length_b   1.000
_cell.length_c   1.000
_cell.angle_alpha   90.00
_cell.angle_beta   90.00
_cell.angle_gamma   90.00
#
_symmetry.space_group_name_H-M   'P 1'
#
loop_
_entity.id
_entity.type
_entity.pdbx_description
1 polymer ?
#
loop_
_entity_poly.entity_id
_entity_poly.type
_entity_poly.pdbx_seq_one_letter_code
_entity_poly.pdbx_strand_id
1 'polypeptide(L)'
;MTNLTDSRPNKISMISKNILKTFILVLILLAVGRILIRDKEPQLKRAGQQIISNITQNYNIEPLEMEGGNPYIRALMRTISASEANSDRPYNIIYGGRHIDNLKQHPNQCIVIGNGPNRGRCSTAAGRYQFLNTTWAEKAELYHPRPSGFLRKNYSFEPIYQDEVLYSWLRDANAWGGRDITKLLEQGQIDLVLELLSPTWTSLGYGIENNSITKSLPNIYKKMLEEELMNAGSSYYLY
;
A
#
# COMPACT_ATOMS: atom_id res chain seq x y z
N MET A 1 65.72 63.96 -17.20
CA MET A 1 65.45 62.51 -17.18
C MET A 1 64.58 62.22 -15.96
N THR A 2 63.28 62.11 -16.15
CA THR A 2 62.30 61.83 -15.09
C THR A 2 61.49 60.62 -15.52
N ASN A 3 61.55 59.53 -14.76
CA ASN A 3 60.61 58.42 -14.89
C ASN A 3 60.01 58.16 -13.51
N LEU A 4 58.73 58.53 -13.40
CA LEU A 4 57.84 58.22 -12.28
C LEU A 4 57.38 56.75 -12.43
N THR A 5 57.69 55.93 -11.43
CA THR A 5 57.15 54.57 -11.29
C THR A 5 55.69 54.64 -10.84
N ASP A 6 54.76 54.27 -11.73
CA ASP A 6 53.33 54.09 -11.46
C ASP A 6 53.09 52.76 -10.74
N SER A 7 52.81 52.83 -9.44
CA SER A 7 52.42 51.68 -8.61
C SER A 7 50.89 51.55 -8.56
N ARG A 8 50.31 50.89 -9.57
CA ARG A 8 48.90 50.46 -9.55
C ARG A 8 48.76 49.05 -8.95
N PRO A 9 47.86 48.82 -7.98
CA PRO A 9 47.69 47.51 -7.35
C PRO A 9 47.13 46.47 -8.34
N ASN A 10 47.74 45.28 -8.35
CA ASN A 10 47.40 44.16 -9.22
C ASN A 10 45.95 43.69 -9.03
N LYS A 11 45.06 44.08 -9.95
CA LYS A 11 43.62 43.77 -10.01
C LYS A 11 43.32 42.26 -9.93
N ILE A 12 44.27 41.42 -10.33
CA ILE A 12 44.18 39.94 -10.33
C ILE A 12 44.17 39.37 -8.90
N SER A 13 44.89 39.98 -7.95
CA SER A 13 44.93 39.56 -6.52
C SER A 13 43.62 39.86 -5.78
N MET A 14 42.89 40.88 -6.22
CA MET A 14 41.62 41.29 -5.64
C MET A 14 40.45 40.41 -6.11
N ILE A 15 40.47 40.00 -7.38
CA ILE A 15 39.45 39.12 -7.98
C ILE A 15 39.54 37.71 -7.38
N SER A 16 40.74 37.15 -7.19
CA SER A 16 40.93 35.80 -6.62
C SER A 16 40.49 35.71 -5.15
N LYS A 17 40.74 36.74 -4.35
CA LYS A 17 40.30 36.81 -2.94
C LYS A 17 38.78 36.92 -2.81
N ASN A 18 38.11 37.63 -3.73
CA ASN A 18 36.65 37.73 -3.72
C ASN A 18 35.99 36.42 -4.14
N ILE A 19 36.51 35.75 -5.18
CA ILE A 19 36.01 34.43 -5.61
C ILE A 19 36.15 33.39 -4.48
N LEU A 20 37.31 33.36 -3.82
CA LEU A 20 37.55 32.44 -2.70
C LEU A 20 36.59 32.70 -1.52
N LYS A 21 36.33 33.97 -1.19
CA LYS A 21 35.37 34.36 -0.15
C LYS A 21 33.95 33.92 -0.49
N THR A 22 33.52 34.12 -1.74
CA THR A 22 32.18 33.70 -2.19
C THR A 22 32.02 32.18 -2.13
N PHE A 23 33.07 31.44 -2.51
CA PHE A 23 33.04 29.97 -2.48
C PHE A 23 32.95 29.42 -1.04
N ILE A 24 33.72 30.01 -0.11
CA ILE A 24 33.66 29.67 1.32
C ILE A 24 32.27 29.99 1.90
N LEU A 25 31.69 31.13 1.54
CA LEU A 25 30.35 31.53 2.00
C LEU A 25 29.28 30.53 1.54
N VAL A 26 29.34 30.06 0.28
CA VAL A 26 28.40 29.05 -0.25
C VAL A 26 28.55 27.71 0.48
N LEU A 27 29.77 27.25 0.74
CA LEU A 27 29.99 26.01 1.49
C LEU A 27 29.45 26.09 2.92
N ILE A 28 29.64 27.23 3.59
CA ILE A 28 29.08 27.48 4.93
C ILE A 28 27.56 27.48 4.87
N LEU A 29 26.95 28.14 3.88
CA LEU A 29 25.48 28.14 3.71
C LEU A 29 24.92 26.74 3.45
N LEU A 30 25.61 25.92 2.65
CA LEU A 30 25.22 24.52 2.41
C LEU A 30 25.37 23.65 3.67
N ALA A 31 26.44 23.85 4.44
CA ALA A 31 26.67 23.12 5.69
C ALA A 31 25.65 23.50 6.77
N VAL A 32 25.38 24.80 6.94
CA VAL A 32 24.34 25.31 7.85
C VAL A 32 22.96 24.84 7.42
N GLY A 33 22.66 24.86 6.11
CA GLY A 33 21.44 24.30 5.56
C GLY A 33 21.27 22.82 5.91
N ARG A 34 22.32 22.01 5.79
CA ARG A 34 22.30 20.59 6.18
C ARG A 34 22.11 20.37 7.69
N ILE A 35 22.71 21.20 8.53
CA ILE A 35 22.56 21.13 9.99
C ILE A 35 21.13 21.50 10.40
N LEU A 36 20.58 22.58 9.84
CA LEU A 36 19.20 23.02 10.11
C LEU A 36 18.16 21.99 9.63
N ILE A 37 18.41 21.30 8.52
CA ILE A 37 17.54 20.20 8.04
C ILE A 37 17.64 18.99 8.98
N ARG A 38 18.85 18.64 9.43
CA ARG A 38 19.09 17.52 10.35
C ARG A 38 18.40 17.70 11.72
N ASP A 39 18.30 18.93 12.22
CA ASP A 39 17.60 19.21 13.49
C ASP A 39 16.07 19.13 13.37
N LYS A 40 15.52 19.36 12.17
CA LYS A 40 14.07 19.27 11.93
C LYS A 40 13.60 17.89 11.49
N GLU A 41 14.49 17.04 10.97
CA GLU A 41 14.17 15.68 10.54
C GLU A 41 13.49 14.81 11.61
N PRO A 42 13.93 14.77 12.90
CA PRO A 42 13.29 13.97 13.93
C PRO A 42 11.88 14.47 14.26
N GLN A 43 11.69 15.79 14.22
CA GLN A 43 10.40 16.42 14.49
C GLN A 43 9.41 16.16 13.34
N LEU A 44 9.89 16.23 12.09
CA LEU A 44 9.11 15.87 10.90
C LEU A 44 8.73 14.40 10.90
N LYS A 45 9.65 13.49 11.28
CA LYS A 45 9.36 12.06 11.43
C LYS A 45 8.32 11.81 12.52
N ARG A 46 8.45 12.43 13.70
CA ARG A 46 7.47 12.31 14.78
C ARG A 46 6.10 12.88 14.42
N ALA A 47 6.03 14.05 13.78
CA ALA A 47 4.78 14.63 13.34
C ALA A 47 4.11 13.76 12.27
N GLY A 48 4.90 13.21 11.32
CA GLY A 48 4.44 12.21 10.36
C GLY A 48 3.90 10.96 11.04
N GLN A 49 4.62 10.40 12.02
CA GLN A 49 4.19 9.23 12.80
C GLN A 49 2.92 9.50 13.61
N GLN A 50 2.76 10.69 14.21
CA GLN A 50 1.55 11.07 14.94
C GLN A 50 0.33 11.27 14.02
N ILE A 51 0.53 11.83 12.83
CA ILE A 51 -0.53 11.95 11.81
C ILE A 51 -0.92 10.55 11.30
N ILE A 52 0.06 9.70 11.01
CA ILE A 52 -0.17 8.31 10.61
C ILE A 52 -0.90 7.55 11.72
N SER A 53 -0.48 7.68 12.97
CA SER A 53 -1.16 7.03 14.10
C SER A 53 -2.59 7.51 14.24
N ASN A 54 -2.87 8.81 14.14
CA ASN A 54 -4.23 9.33 14.27
C ASN A 54 -5.15 8.91 13.10
N ILE A 55 -4.62 8.83 11.88
CA ILE A 55 -5.37 8.33 10.72
C ILE A 55 -5.65 6.83 10.87
N THR A 56 -4.67 6.06 11.34
CA THR A 56 -4.76 4.59 11.43
C THR A 56 -5.36 4.06 12.74
N GLN A 57 -5.47 4.87 13.79
CA GLN A 57 -6.21 4.56 15.02
C GLN A 57 -7.71 4.42 14.73
N ASN A 58 -8.20 5.01 13.64
CA ASN A 58 -9.60 4.89 13.22
C ASN A 58 -9.89 3.65 12.35
N TYR A 59 -8.87 2.84 12.00
CA TYR A 59 -9.03 1.63 11.20
C TYR A 59 -8.62 0.40 12.01
N ASN A 60 -9.61 -0.28 12.61
CA ASN A 60 -9.40 -1.60 13.20
C ASN A 60 -9.44 -2.64 12.08
N ILE A 61 -8.28 -2.91 11.48
CA ILE A 61 -8.15 -3.87 10.38
C ILE A 61 -7.82 -5.24 10.99
N GLU A 62 -8.81 -6.12 10.96
CA GLU A 62 -8.72 -7.47 11.52
C GLU A 62 -7.49 -8.24 10.98
N PRO A 63 -6.90 -9.17 11.75
CA PRO A 63 -5.86 -10.08 11.25
C PRO A 63 -6.36 -10.94 10.09
N LEU A 64 -5.42 -11.48 9.29
CA LEU A 64 -5.74 -12.50 8.29
C LEU A 64 -6.05 -13.83 8.98
N GLU A 65 -6.98 -14.59 8.42
CA GLU A 65 -7.33 -15.96 8.87
C GLU A 65 -6.31 -16.97 8.34
N MET A 66 -5.66 -16.68 7.20
CA MET A 66 -4.52 -17.49 6.78
C MET A 66 -3.30 -17.32 7.70
N GLU A 67 -2.64 -18.44 7.97
CA GLU A 67 -1.38 -18.50 8.69
C GLU A 67 -0.18 -18.46 7.73
N GLY A 68 0.97 -17.98 8.23
CA GLY A 68 2.20 -17.90 7.44
C GLY A 68 2.11 -17.01 6.20
N GLY A 69 3.04 -17.19 5.27
CA GLY A 69 3.15 -16.37 4.06
C GLY A 69 4.09 -15.16 4.19
N ASN A 70 4.28 -14.46 3.08
CA ASN A 70 5.20 -13.32 2.99
C ASN A 70 4.55 -12.08 3.65
N PRO A 71 5.21 -11.42 4.63
CA PRO A 71 4.62 -10.32 5.40
C PRO A 71 4.27 -9.10 4.54
N TYR A 72 4.99 -8.85 3.43
CA TYR A 72 4.68 -7.75 2.51
C TYR A 72 3.35 -7.99 1.80
N ILE A 73 3.12 -9.21 1.30
CA ILE A 73 1.83 -9.55 0.66
C ILE A 73 0.70 -9.55 1.68
N ARG A 74 0.92 -10.08 2.89
CA ARG A 74 -0.09 -10.06 3.96
C ARG A 74 -0.50 -8.63 4.34
N ALA A 75 0.47 -7.73 4.47
CA ALA A 75 0.21 -6.31 4.72
C ALA A 75 -0.58 -5.65 3.59
N LEU A 76 -0.28 -6.00 2.34
CA LEU A 76 -1.04 -5.56 1.17
C LEU A 76 -2.49 -6.08 1.22
N MET A 77 -2.72 -7.35 1.54
CA MET A 77 -4.06 -7.93 1.68
C MET A 77 -4.88 -7.19 2.75
N ARG A 78 -4.29 -6.91 3.91
CA ARG A 78 -4.94 -6.10 4.97
C ARG A 78 -5.23 -4.67 4.50
N THR A 79 -4.37 -4.10 3.66
CA THR A 79 -4.59 -2.78 3.04
C THR A 79 -5.75 -2.79 2.05
N ILE A 80 -5.86 -3.82 1.19
CA ILE A 80 -7.00 -3.99 0.28
C ILE A 80 -8.30 -4.10 1.09
N SER A 81 -8.29 -4.93 2.14
CA SER A 81 -9.42 -5.09 3.06
C SER A 81 -9.84 -3.76 3.70
N ALA A 82 -8.90 -2.88 4.06
CA ALA A 82 -9.23 -1.58 4.62
C ALA A 82 -10.00 -0.69 3.64
N SER A 83 -9.78 -0.86 2.33
CA SER A 83 -10.48 -0.11 1.30
C SER A 83 -11.84 -0.74 0.93
N GLU A 84 -11.89 -2.06 0.88
CA GLU A 84 -13.03 -2.83 0.36
C GLU A 84 -14.06 -3.23 1.43
N ALA A 85 -13.59 -3.52 2.65
CA ALA A 85 -14.37 -4.14 3.71
C ALA A 85 -13.89 -3.68 5.09
N ASN A 86 -13.94 -2.37 5.35
CA ASN A 86 -13.64 -1.80 6.67
C ASN A 86 -14.80 -2.07 7.66
N SER A 87 -14.90 -3.31 8.13
CA SER A 87 -15.88 -3.81 9.11
C SER A 87 -15.19 -4.77 10.07
N ASP A 88 -15.75 -4.92 11.25
CA ASP A 88 -15.47 -5.92 12.28
C ASP A 88 -15.66 -7.38 11.82
N ARG A 89 -16.47 -7.63 10.77
CA ARG A 89 -16.67 -8.96 10.17
C ARG A 89 -16.41 -8.92 8.67
N PRO A 90 -15.17 -8.62 8.24
CA PRO A 90 -14.88 -8.28 6.85
C PRO A 90 -15.12 -9.46 5.90
N TYR A 91 -14.96 -10.70 6.34
CA TYR A 91 -15.19 -11.89 5.52
C TYR A 91 -16.65 -12.19 5.20
N ASN A 92 -17.58 -11.64 5.98
CA ASN A 92 -18.99 -11.93 5.90
C ASN A 92 -19.78 -10.83 5.19
N ILE A 93 -19.13 -9.72 4.84
CA ILE A 93 -19.81 -8.54 4.30
C ILE A 93 -20.11 -8.72 2.81
N ILE A 94 -21.28 -8.27 2.38
CA ILE A 94 -21.67 -8.18 0.96
C ILE A 94 -21.81 -6.70 0.57
N TYR A 95 -21.84 -6.44 -0.74
CA TYR A 95 -22.08 -5.11 -1.27
C TYR A 95 -23.29 -4.44 -0.60
N GLY A 96 -23.13 -3.19 -0.19
CA GLY A 96 -24.13 -2.44 0.59
C GLY A 96 -24.04 -2.63 2.11
N GLY A 97 -23.08 -3.44 2.61
CA GLY A 97 -22.69 -3.47 4.02
C GLY A 97 -23.44 -4.47 4.90
N ARG A 98 -24.30 -5.33 4.32
CA ARG A 98 -24.95 -6.42 5.07
C ARG A 98 -23.99 -7.58 5.28
N HIS A 99 -24.24 -8.42 6.28
CA HIS A 99 -23.46 -9.63 6.54
C HIS A 99 -24.24 -10.90 6.22
N ILE A 100 -23.51 -11.95 5.85
CA ILE A 100 -24.01 -13.30 5.62
C ILE A 100 -23.23 -14.30 6.47
N ASP A 101 -23.89 -15.35 6.94
CA ASP A 101 -23.21 -16.35 7.80
C ASP A 101 -22.74 -17.58 7.02
N ASN A 102 -23.46 -17.98 5.96
CA ASN A 102 -23.10 -19.15 5.17
C ASN A 102 -22.04 -18.79 4.11
N LEU A 103 -20.79 -19.15 4.38
CA LEU A 103 -19.65 -18.95 3.48
C LEU A 103 -19.16 -20.24 2.80
N LYS A 104 -19.96 -21.32 2.80
CA LYS A 104 -19.60 -22.58 2.11
C LYS A 104 -19.36 -22.42 0.60
N GLN A 105 -19.84 -21.33 0.03
CA GLN A 105 -19.62 -20.91 -1.35
C GLN A 105 -19.82 -19.39 -1.43
N HIS A 106 -19.36 -18.78 -2.51
CA HIS A 106 -19.61 -17.36 -2.76
C HIS A 106 -21.14 -17.10 -2.79
N PRO A 107 -21.65 -16.07 -2.10
CA PRO A 107 -23.09 -15.90 -1.91
C PRO A 107 -23.87 -15.58 -3.17
N ASN A 108 -23.20 -15.00 -4.17
CA ASN A 108 -23.79 -14.59 -5.45
C ASN A 108 -25.09 -13.79 -5.29
N GLN A 109 -25.17 -12.97 -4.24
CA GLN A 109 -26.34 -12.12 -4.01
C GLN A 109 -26.24 -10.88 -4.87
N CYS A 110 -27.24 -10.71 -5.73
CA CYS A 110 -27.31 -9.56 -6.62
C CYS A 110 -27.88 -8.35 -5.89
N ILE A 111 -27.03 -7.39 -5.53
CA ILE A 111 -27.42 -6.16 -4.82
C ILE A 111 -27.42 -4.97 -5.77
N VAL A 112 -28.53 -4.24 -5.83
CA VAL A 112 -28.69 -3.08 -6.71
C VAL A 112 -27.80 -1.93 -6.23
N ILE A 113 -27.07 -1.35 -7.18
CA ILE A 113 -26.18 -0.20 -6.98
C ILE A 113 -27.04 1.06 -6.92
N GLY A 114 -27.07 1.71 -5.75
CA GLY A 114 -27.91 2.89 -5.51
C GLY A 114 -27.36 4.19 -6.08
N ASN A 115 -26.03 4.30 -6.26
CA ASN A 115 -25.34 5.55 -6.62
C ASN A 115 -24.16 5.28 -7.58
N GLY A 116 -23.63 6.34 -8.20
CA GLY A 116 -22.44 6.26 -9.06
C GLY A 116 -22.73 5.86 -10.52
N PRO A 117 -21.68 5.68 -11.34
CA PRO A 117 -21.82 5.45 -12.79
C PRO A 117 -22.55 4.13 -13.12
N ASN A 118 -22.59 3.20 -12.17
CA ASN A 118 -23.25 1.91 -12.30
C ASN A 118 -24.65 1.86 -11.65
N ARG A 119 -25.25 3.01 -11.30
CA ARG A 119 -26.58 3.07 -10.66
C ARG A 119 -27.62 2.25 -11.44
N GLY A 120 -28.40 1.44 -10.73
CA GLY A 120 -29.43 0.56 -11.30
C GLY A 120 -28.89 -0.75 -11.85
N ARG A 121 -27.56 -0.92 -11.95
CA ARG A 121 -26.94 -2.23 -12.15
C ARG A 121 -26.85 -2.98 -10.83
N CYS A 122 -26.36 -4.20 -10.90
CA CYS A 122 -26.21 -5.08 -9.77
C CYS A 122 -24.72 -5.42 -9.53
N SER A 123 -24.32 -5.47 -8.26
CA SER A 123 -23.05 -6.02 -7.82
C SER A 123 -23.27 -7.31 -7.03
N THR A 124 -22.36 -8.27 -7.20
CA THR A 124 -22.31 -9.50 -6.39
C THR A 124 -21.14 -9.48 -5.41
N ALA A 125 -20.48 -8.34 -5.23
CA ALA A 125 -19.29 -8.21 -4.41
C ALA A 125 -19.52 -8.71 -2.98
N ALA A 126 -18.62 -9.57 -2.51
CA ALA A 126 -18.69 -10.15 -1.18
C ALA A 126 -17.32 -10.45 -0.58
N GLY A 127 -17.32 -10.62 0.73
CA GLY A 127 -16.16 -10.98 1.51
C GLY A 127 -15.16 -9.85 1.70
N ARG A 128 -14.04 -10.20 2.31
CA ARG A 128 -13.01 -9.28 2.79
C ARG A 128 -12.40 -8.43 1.68
N TYR A 129 -12.41 -8.98 0.48
CA TYR A 129 -11.79 -8.40 -0.71
C TYR A 129 -12.81 -8.06 -1.80
N GLN A 130 -14.11 -8.09 -1.46
CA GLN A 130 -15.23 -7.74 -2.33
C GLN A 130 -15.18 -8.46 -3.70
N PHE A 131 -14.85 -9.75 -3.69
CA PHE A 131 -14.86 -10.57 -4.90
C PHE A 131 -16.26 -10.56 -5.54
N LEU A 132 -16.32 -10.38 -6.86
CA LEU A 132 -17.53 -10.70 -7.63
C LEU A 132 -17.66 -12.21 -7.75
N ASN A 133 -18.88 -12.71 -7.96
CA ASN A 133 -19.12 -14.15 -8.11
C ASN A 133 -18.29 -14.78 -9.24
N THR A 134 -18.21 -14.09 -10.38
CA THR A 134 -17.43 -14.55 -11.54
C THR A 134 -15.93 -14.51 -11.27
N THR A 135 -15.45 -13.44 -10.63
CA THR A 135 -14.03 -13.31 -10.27
C THR A 135 -13.65 -14.38 -9.25
N TRP A 136 -14.47 -14.63 -8.23
CA TRP A 136 -14.23 -15.71 -7.28
C TRP A 136 -14.16 -17.06 -8.00
N ALA A 137 -15.11 -17.39 -8.85
CA ALA A 137 -15.11 -18.66 -9.57
C ALA A 137 -13.83 -18.85 -10.41
N GLU A 138 -13.43 -17.82 -11.16
CA GLU A 138 -12.22 -17.84 -11.99
C GLU A 138 -10.94 -17.98 -11.15
N LYS A 139 -10.80 -17.17 -10.10
CA LYS A 139 -9.57 -17.18 -9.28
C LYS A 139 -9.49 -18.39 -8.37
N ALA A 140 -10.61 -18.85 -7.82
CA ALA A 140 -10.64 -20.07 -7.02
C ALA A 140 -10.31 -21.31 -7.87
N GLU A 141 -10.69 -21.35 -9.14
CA GLU A 141 -10.28 -22.44 -10.03
C GLU A 141 -8.77 -22.56 -10.20
N LEU A 142 -8.06 -21.43 -10.20
CA LEU A 142 -6.61 -21.37 -10.33
C LEU A 142 -5.87 -21.53 -9.01
N TYR A 143 -6.42 -20.98 -7.92
CA TYR A 143 -5.67 -20.73 -6.69
C TYR A 143 -6.24 -21.35 -5.42
N HIS A 144 -7.45 -21.93 -5.46
CA HIS A 144 -8.04 -22.50 -4.25
C HIS A 144 -7.26 -23.78 -3.85
N PRO A 145 -6.74 -23.88 -2.61
CA PRO A 145 -5.83 -24.97 -2.26
C PRO A 145 -6.55 -26.30 -2.03
N ARG A 146 -7.83 -26.26 -1.67
CA ARG A 146 -8.63 -27.46 -1.33
C ARG A 146 -10.02 -27.48 -1.99
N PRO A 147 -10.09 -27.53 -3.33
CA PRO A 147 -11.39 -27.64 -3.99
C PRO A 147 -12.06 -28.97 -3.63
N SER A 148 -13.38 -28.95 -3.48
CA SER A 148 -14.19 -30.14 -3.20
C SER A 148 -14.98 -30.56 -4.44
N GLY A 149 -15.53 -31.78 -4.44
CA GLY A 149 -16.39 -32.28 -5.51
C GLY A 149 -15.63 -33.04 -6.61
N PHE A 150 -16.22 -34.16 -7.06
CA PHE A 150 -15.59 -35.10 -8.00
C PHE A 150 -15.89 -34.76 -9.47
N LEU A 151 -17.15 -34.43 -9.80
CA LEU A 151 -17.59 -34.12 -11.18
C LEU A 151 -17.58 -32.62 -11.48
N ARG A 152 -17.88 -31.79 -10.49
CA ARG A 152 -17.81 -30.33 -10.56
C ARG A 152 -17.09 -29.85 -9.31
N LYS A 153 -16.02 -29.08 -9.53
CA LYS A 153 -15.29 -28.46 -8.43
C LYS A 153 -16.17 -27.43 -7.74
N ASN A 154 -16.15 -27.45 -6.42
CA ASN A 154 -16.75 -26.46 -5.55
C ASN A 154 -15.66 -25.83 -4.68
N TYR A 155 -15.70 -24.51 -4.57
CA TYR A 155 -14.69 -23.69 -3.92
C TYR A 155 -15.31 -23.00 -2.71
N SER A 156 -14.83 -23.34 -1.50
CA SER A 156 -15.36 -22.77 -0.25
C SER A 156 -14.97 -21.31 -0.17
N PHE A 157 -15.93 -20.46 0.24
CA PHE A 157 -15.70 -19.02 0.42
C PHE A 157 -15.46 -18.65 1.89
N GLU A 158 -15.13 -19.65 2.72
CA GLU A 158 -14.78 -19.44 4.12
C GLU A 158 -13.56 -18.52 4.25
N PRO A 159 -13.40 -17.84 5.40
CA PRO A 159 -12.41 -16.78 5.56
C PRO A 159 -10.99 -17.16 5.16
N ILE A 160 -10.52 -18.33 5.59
CA ILE A 160 -9.21 -18.88 5.24
C ILE A 160 -9.00 -18.98 3.73
N TYR A 161 -10.01 -19.39 2.97
CA TYR A 161 -9.88 -19.58 1.53
C TYR A 161 -10.00 -18.27 0.75
N GLN A 162 -10.72 -17.27 1.27
CA GLN A 162 -10.66 -15.92 0.70
C GLN A 162 -9.23 -15.38 0.75
N ASP A 163 -8.55 -15.57 1.88
CA ASP A 163 -7.16 -15.18 2.06
C ASP A 163 -6.21 -15.98 1.17
N GLU A 164 -6.26 -17.31 1.21
CA GLU A 164 -5.33 -18.17 0.47
C GLU A 164 -5.44 -17.98 -1.05
N VAL A 165 -6.66 -17.81 -1.57
CA VAL A 165 -6.90 -17.50 -2.99
C VAL A 165 -6.31 -16.14 -3.35
N LEU A 166 -6.58 -15.10 -2.55
CA LEU A 166 -6.02 -13.77 -2.84
C LEU A 166 -4.50 -13.76 -2.73
N TYR A 167 -3.94 -14.37 -1.67
CA TYR A 167 -2.50 -14.45 -1.43
C TYR A 167 -1.78 -15.09 -2.61
N SER A 168 -2.30 -16.22 -3.10
CA SER A 168 -1.74 -16.93 -4.24
C SER A 168 -1.89 -16.13 -5.54
N TRP A 169 -3.04 -15.47 -5.74
CA TRP A 169 -3.26 -14.62 -6.90
C TRP A 169 -2.33 -13.40 -6.93
N LEU A 170 -2.13 -12.71 -5.81
CA LEU A 170 -1.19 -11.57 -5.71
C LEU A 170 0.26 -11.98 -5.98
N ARG A 171 0.61 -13.24 -5.71
CA ARG A 171 1.96 -13.76 -5.93
C ARG A 171 2.20 -14.30 -7.34
N ASP A 172 1.17 -14.52 -8.14
CA ASP A 172 1.35 -14.93 -9.54
C ASP A 172 1.72 -13.73 -10.42
N ALA A 173 3.00 -13.58 -10.73
CA ALA A 173 3.47 -12.53 -11.61
C ALA A 173 2.81 -12.55 -13.00
N ASN A 174 2.38 -13.72 -13.51
CA ASN A 174 1.71 -13.80 -14.81
C ASN A 174 0.34 -13.10 -14.78
N ALA A 175 -0.38 -13.22 -13.67
CA ALA A 175 -1.65 -12.51 -13.47
C ALA A 175 -1.47 -10.98 -13.45
N TRP A 176 -0.24 -10.50 -13.24
CA TRP A 176 0.10 -9.07 -13.12
C TRP A 176 1.08 -8.60 -14.21
N GLY A 177 1.00 -9.21 -15.41
CA GLY A 177 1.78 -8.76 -16.58
C GLY A 177 3.28 -8.98 -16.44
N GLY A 178 3.68 -10.04 -15.74
CA GLY A 178 5.08 -10.38 -15.45
C GLY A 178 5.69 -9.60 -14.28
N ARG A 179 4.92 -8.75 -13.59
CA ARG A 179 5.40 -7.98 -12.43
C ARG A 179 5.27 -8.80 -11.15
N ASP A 180 6.39 -8.97 -10.46
CA ASP A 180 6.41 -9.61 -9.14
C ASP A 180 6.05 -8.58 -8.06
N ILE A 181 4.80 -8.65 -7.58
CA ILE A 181 4.28 -7.75 -6.55
C ILE A 181 5.13 -7.82 -5.28
N THR A 182 5.61 -9.01 -4.89
CA THR A 182 6.41 -9.17 -3.67
C THR A 182 7.68 -8.33 -3.76
N LYS A 183 8.40 -8.42 -4.88
CA LYS A 183 9.63 -7.64 -5.10
C LYS A 183 9.37 -6.14 -5.15
N LEU A 184 8.26 -5.72 -5.78
CA LEU A 184 7.88 -4.30 -5.80
C LEU A 184 7.65 -3.76 -4.39
N LEU A 185 6.94 -4.51 -3.55
CA LEU A 185 6.67 -4.16 -2.16
C LEU A 185 7.95 -4.14 -1.30
N GLU A 186 8.85 -5.11 -1.48
CA GLU A 186 10.16 -5.15 -0.80
C GLU A 186 11.02 -3.93 -1.16
N GLN A 187 10.88 -3.41 -2.38
CA GLN A 187 11.53 -2.18 -2.85
C GLN A 187 10.79 -0.90 -2.42
N GLY A 188 9.71 -1.02 -1.65
CA GLY A 188 8.91 0.12 -1.18
C GLY A 188 8.02 0.76 -2.25
N GLN A 189 7.82 0.11 -3.40
CA GLN A 189 7.03 0.63 -4.52
C GLN A 189 5.52 0.45 -4.32
N ILE A 190 5.00 0.81 -3.14
CA ILE A 190 3.59 0.63 -2.80
C ILE A 190 2.65 1.37 -3.75
N ASP A 191 2.97 2.60 -4.15
CA ASP A 191 2.11 3.40 -5.03
C ASP A 191 1.94 2.73 -6.40
N LEU A 192 3.04 2.17 -6.96
CA LEU A 192 3.00 1.41 -8.21
C LEU A 192 2.17 0.12 -8.07
N VAL A 193 2.26 -0.54 -6.92
CA VAL A 193 1.45 -1.74 -6.65
C VAL A 193 -0.03 -1.37 -6.57
N LEU A 194 -0.40 -0.31 -5.85
CA LEU A 194 -1.80 0.14 -5.78
C LEU A 194 -2.34 0.54 -7.16
N GLU A 195 -1.54 1.24 -7.98
CA GLU A 195 -1.89 1.57 -9.36
C GLU A 195 -2.13 0.30 -10.20
N LEU A 196 -1.22 -0.69 -10.10
CA LEU A 196 -1.32 -1.97 -10.82
C LEU A 196 -2.59 -2.74 -10.45
N LEU A 197 -3.02 -2.67 -9.19
CA LEU A 197 -4.20 -3.38 -8.68
C LEU A 197 -5.52 -2.63 -8.92
N SER A 198 -5.47 -1.32 -9.18
CA SER A 198 -6.66 -0.47 -9.33
C SER A 198 -7.70 -0.91 -10.36
N PRO A 199 -7.35 -1.60 -11.47
CA PRO A 199 -8.37 -2.11 -12.40
C PRO A 199 -9.22 -3.25 -11.80
N THR A 200 -8.69 -3.95 -10.80
CA THR A 200 -9.41 -5.02 -10.08
C THR A 200 -10.20 -4.45 -8.91
N TRP A 201 -9.56 -3.55 -8.14
CA TRP A 201 -10.17 -2.90 -6.98
C TRP A 201 -10.18 -1.39 -7.19
N THR A 202 -11.30 -0.89 -7.73
CA THR A 202 -11.46 0.54 -8.07
C THR A 202 -11.31 1.47 -6.87
N SER A 203 -11.55 0.95 -5.66
CA SER A 203 -11.45 1.69 -4.41
C SER A 203 -10.00 2.03 -4.00
N LEU A 204 -9.00 1.33 -4.55
CA LEU A 204 -7.58 1.55 -4.28
C LEU A 204 -7.03 2.86 -4.85
N GLY A 205 -7.87 3.62 -5.54
CA GLY A 205 -7.49 4.83 -6.24
C GLY A 205 -7.18 4.58 -7.71
N TYR A 206 -6.84 5.62 -8.46
CA TYR A 206 -6.42 5.53 -9.87
C TYR A 206 -7.48 5.02 -10.87
N GLY A 207 -8.65 4.59 -10.38
CA GLY A 207 -9.87 4.32 -11.15
C GLY A 207 -10.95 5.39 -10.98
N ILE A 208 -12.20 5.04 -11.30
CA ILE A 208 -13.34 5.98 -11.28
C ILE A 208 -14.05 6.11 -9.92
N GLU A 209 -13.69 5.28 -8.93
CA GLU A 209 -14.38 5.20 -7.62
C GLU A 209 -13.41 5.31 -6.43
N ASN A 210 -12.70 6.44 -6.32
CA ASN A 210 -11.92 6.76 -5.12
C ASN A 210 -12.84 6.79 -3.87
N ASN A 211 -12.35 6.32 -2.73
CA ASN A 211 -13.03 6.44 -1.43
C ASN A 211 -12.28 7.39 -0.48
N SER A 212 -12.81 7.61 0.73
CA SER A 212 -12.20 8.48 1.74
C SER A 212 -10.85 7.99 2.24
N ILE A 213 -10.53 6.70 2.04
CA ILE A 213 -9.35 6.00 2.56
C ILE A 213 -8.23 5.98 1.51
N THR A 214 -8.53 6.08 0.22
CA THR A 214 -7.59 5.94 -0.90
C THR A 214 -6.25 6.68 -0.66
N LYS A 215 -6.29 7.94 -0.23
CA LYS A 215 -5.06 8.75 0.02
C LYS A 215 -4.22 8.25 1.19
N SER A 216 -4.81 7.48 2.09
CA SER A 216 -4.19 6.93 3.29
C SER A 216 -3.68 5.50 3.08
N LEU A 217 -3.99 4.83 1.97
CA LEU A 217 -3.62 3.43 1.74
C LEU A 217 -2.11 3.16 1.83
N PRO A 218 -1.20 4.02 1.30
CA PRO A 218 0.24 3.80 1.49
C PRO A 218 0.67 3.84 2.97
N ASN A 219 0.01 4.65 3.80
CA ASN A 219 0.30 4.74 5.23
C ASN A 219 -0.33 3.56 6.00
N ILE A 220 -1.52 3.12 5.62
CA ILE A 220 -2.15 1.91 6.14
C ILE A 220 -1.24 0.72 5.86
N TYR A 221 -0.76 0.57 4.62
CA TYR A 221 0.17 -0.48 4.24
C TYR A 221 1.43 -0.51 5.12
N LYS A 222 2.06 0.63 5.35
CA LYS A 222 3.26 0.70 6.22
C LYS A 222 2.97 0.20 7.63
N LYS A 223 1.85 0.61 8.23
CA LYS A 223 1.44 0.12 9.55
C LYS A 223 1.19 -1.39 9.55
N MET A 224 0.44 -1.89 8.57
CA MET A 224 0.17 -3.33 8.47
C MET A 224 1.47 -4.12 8.28
N LEU A 225 2.41 -3.59 7.49
CA LEU A 225 3.72 -4.20 7.29
C LEU A 225 4.54 -4.28 8.58
N GLU A 226 4.54 -3.21 9.38
CA GLU A 226 5.20 -3.24 10.70
C GLU A 226 4.61 -4.35 11.59
N GLU A 227 3.29 -4.47 11.65
CA GLU A 227 2.61 -5.52 12.41
C GLU A 227 2.92 -6.94 11.88
N GLU A 228 2.84 -7.16 10.57
CA GLU A 228 3.13 -8.47 9.96
C GLU A 228 4.60 -8.87 10.15
N LEU A 229 5.54 -7.92 10.09
CA LEU A 229 6.96 -8.17 10.36
C LEU A 229 7.21 -8.51 11.83
N MET A 230 6.55 -7.82 12.77
CA MET A 230 6.64 -8.14 14.20
C MET A 230 6.10 -9.54 14.50
N ASN A 231 4.98 -9.92 13.90
CA ASN A 231 4.38 -11.24 14.06
C ASN A 231 5.26 -12.36 13.46
N ALA A 232 5.83 -12.11 12.27
CA ALA A 232 6.77 -13.02 11.64
C ALA A 232 8.04 -13.19 12.48
N GLY A 233 8.61 -12.10 12.99
CA GLY A 233 9.79 -12.12 13.86
C GLY A 233 9.54 -12.78 15.22
N SER A 234 8.37 -12.59 15.83
CA SER A 234 8.01 -13.23 17.11
C SER A 234 7.85 -14.75 16.98
N SER A 235 7.38 -15.22 15.81
CA SER A 235 7.28 -16.65 15.52
C SER A 235 8.63 -17.36 15.48
N TYR A 236 9.74 -16.65 15.24
CA TYR A 236 11.10 -17.21 15.28
C TYR A 236 11.66 -17.42 16.69
N TYR A 237 11.08 -16.79 17.73
CA TYR A 237 11.57 -16.90 19.12
C TYR A 237 10.80 -17.93 19.97
N LEU A 238 9.80 -18.61 19.39
CA LEU A 238 8.97 -19.61 20.08
C LEU A 238 9.31 -21.06 19.71
N TYR A 239 10.42 -21.28 19.01
CA TYR A 239 10.96 -22.60 18.66
C TYR A 239 12.42 -22.74 19.10
#